data_AF-R2V887-F1
#
_entry.id   AF-R2V887-F1
#
_cell.length_a   1.000
_cell.length_b   1.000
_cell.length_c   1.000
_cell.angle_alpha   90.00
_cell.angle_beta   90.00
_cell.angle_gamma   90.00
#
_symmetry.space_group_name_H-M   'P 1'
#
loop_
_entity.id
_entity.type
_entity.pdbx_description
1 polymer ?
#
loop_
_entity_poly.entity_id
_entity_poly.type
_entity_poly.pdbx_seq_one_letter_code
_entity_poly.pdbx_strand_id
1 'polypeptide(L)' 'MYTYVWISAAIGGVVFILSVFFLMRDMSYCDQNGKLKGFYLMPNFGLFILAIGWIAMAVALYLMIQKQLVG' A
#
# COMPACT_ATOMS: atom_id res chain seq x y z
N MET A 1 -16.93 -12.23 10.46
CA MET A 1 -16.98 -11.29 9.32
C MET A 1 -15.86 -10.25 9.39
N TYR A 2 -15.61 -9.62 10.54
CA TYR A 2 -14.56 -8.60 10.71
C TYR A 2 -13.10 -9.09 10.57
N THR A 3 -12.82 -10.35 10.92
CA THR A 3 -11.45 -10.90 10.89
C THR A 3 -10.81 -10.82 9.51
N TYR A 4 -11.58 -11.07 8.44
CA TYR A 4 -11.07 -10.98 7.06
C TYR A 4 -10.76 -9.54 6.63
N VAL A 5 -11.50 -8.55 7.15
CA VAL A 5 -11.24 -7.13 6.86
C VAL A 5 -9.95 -6.68 7.53
N TRP A 6 -9.72 -7.10 8.77
CA TRP A 6 -8.48 -6.85 9.49
C TRP A 6 -7.28 -7.57 8.88
N ILE A 7 -7.44 -8.83 8.43
CA ILE A 7 -6.40 -9.55 7.70
C ILE A 7 -6.06 -8.84 6.38
N SER A 8 -7.06 -8.39 5.63
CA SER A 8 -6.85 -7.63 4.39
C SER A 8 -6.13 -6.30 4.63
N ALA A 9 -6.52 -5.57 5.69
CA ALA A 9 -5.84 -4.34 6.09
C ALA A 9 -4.39 -4.59 6.53
N ALA A 10 -4.13 -5.68 7.26
CA ALA A 10 -2.78 -6.08 7.67
C ALA A 10 -1.89 -6.44 6.47
N ILE A 11 -2.43 -7.18 5.50
CA ILE A 11 -1.74 -7.48 4.24
C ILE A 11 -1.43 -6.18 3.49
N GLY A 12 -2.41 -5.26 3.39
CA GLY A 12 -2.21 -3.94 2.80
C GLY A 12 -1.08 -3.16 3.50
N GLY A 13 -1.02 -3.21 4.83
CA GLY A 13 0.05 -2.60 5.62
C GLY A 13 1.44 -3.18 5.34
N VAL A 14 1.54 -4.51 5.21
CA VAL A 14 2.81 -5.17 4.83
C VAL A 14 3.25 -4.76 3.43
N VAL A 15 2.33 -4.74 2.46
CA VAL A 15 2.61 -4.29 1.09
C VAL A 15 3.04 -2.82 1.07
N PHE A 16 2.43 -1.98 1.90
CA PHE A 16 2.84 -0.58 2.05
C PHE A 16 4.28 -0.45 2.57
N ILE A 17 4.63 -1.16 3.64
CA ILE A 17 5.99 -1.15 4.22
C ILE A 17 7.01 -1.62 3.18
N LEU A 18 6.73 -2.72 2.48
CA LEU A 18 7.59 -3.24 1.42
C LEU A 18 7.74 -2.24 0.28
N SER A 19 6.65 -1.61 -0.16
CA SER A 19 6.69 -0.60 -1.23
C SER A 19 7.57 0.59 -0.86
N VAL A 20 7.49 1.07 0.39
CA VAL A 20 8.37 2.14 0.91
C VAL A 20 9.82 1.68 0.95
N PHE A 21 10.09 0.47 1.44
CA PHE A 21 11.44 -0.08 1.52
C PHE A 21 12.07 -0.22 0.12
N PHE A 22 11.32 -0.74 -0.86
CA PHE A 22 11.78 -0.85 -2.24
C PHE A 22 11.96 0.52 -2.90
N LEU A 23 11.09 1.50 -2.64
CA LEU A 23 11.28 2.89 -3.08
C LEU A 23 12.59 3.48 -2.57
N MET A 24 12.88 3.34 -1.27
CA MET A 24 14.13 3.84 -0.67
C MET A 24 15.36 3.16 -1.26
N ARG A 25 15.30 1.84 -1.43
CA ARG A 25 16.38 1.05 -2.03
C ARG A 25 16.63 1.44 -3.49
N ASP A 26 15.57 1.62 -4.28
CA ASP A 26 15.69 1.97 -5.70
C ASP A 26 16.10 3.43 -5.90
N MET A 27 15.72 4.36 -5.00
CA MET A 27 16.29 5.71 -4.96
C MET A 27 17.80 5.66 -4.77
N SER A 28 18.27 4.91 -3.77
CA SER A 28 19.70 4.74 -3.49
C SER A 28 20.44 4.12 -4.68
N TYR A 29 19.83 3.10 -5.31
CA TYR A 29 20.41 2.45 -6.47
C TYR A 29 20.47 3.35 -7.72
N CYS A 30 19.43 4.16 -7.96
CA CYS A 30 19.44 5.15 -9.05
C CYS A 30 20.47 6.25 -8.82
N ASP A 31 20.68 6.68 -7.57
CA ASP A 31 21.66 7.71 -7.22
C ASP A 31 23.09 7.22 -7.45
N GLN A 32 23.38 5.97 -7.09
CA GLN A 32 24.70 5.36 -7.29
C GLN A 32 25.01 5.03 -8.76
N ASN A 33 24.00 4.70 -9.57
CA ASN A 33 24.20 4.21 -10.94
C ASN A 33 23.79 5.21 -12.04
N GLY A 34 23.43 6.45 -11.70
CA GLY A 34 23.07 7.51 -12.66
C GLY A 34 21.87 7.16 -13.57
N LYS A 35 21.01 6.23 -13.16
CA LYS A 35 19.87 5.78 -13.98
C LYS A 35 18.73 6.80 -13.92
N LEU A 36 17.94 6.86 -15.00
CA LEU A 36 16.71 7.68 -15.11
C LEU A 36 15.74 7.35 -13.96
N LYS A 37 15.80 8.16 -12.90
CA LYS A 37 15.01 8.04 -11.66
C LYS A 37 13.51 7.86 -11.94
N GLY A 38 12.98 8.54 -12.96
CA GLY A 38 11.55 8.51 -13.29
C GLY A 38 11.01 7.14 -13.67
N PHE A 39 11.65 6.42 -14.59
CA PHE A 39 11.11 5.15 -15.10
C PHE A 39 11.30 3.98 -14.14
N TYR A 40 12.38 4.02 -13.34
CA TYR A 40 12.72 2.94 -12.42
C TYR A 40 11.91 3.00 -11.11
N LEU A 41 11.54 4.21 -10.66
CA LEU A 41 10.74 4.38 -9.45
C LEU A 41 9.23 4.26 -9.68
N MET A 42 8.75 4.43 -10.91
CA MET A 42 7.33 4.44 -11.25
C MET A 42 6.56 3.18 -10.79
N PRO A 43 7.09 1.94 -10.95
CA PRO A 43 6.41 0.74 -10.49
C PRO A 43 6.22 0.69 -8.97
N ASN A 44 7.27 1.00 -8.20
CA ASN A 44 7.20 0.98 -6.73
C ASN A 44 6.32 2.12 -6.20
N PHE A 45 6.33 3.27 -6.87
CA PHE A 45 5.42 4.38 -6.55
C PHE A 45 3.96 4.00 -6.85
N GLY A 46 3.70 3.28 -7.94
CA GLY A 46 2.39 2.72 -8.25
C GLY A 46 1.91 1.72 -7.20
N LEU A 47 2.79 0.81 -6.75
CA LEU A 47 2.50 -0.14 -5.67
C LEU A 47 2.20 0.55 -4.34
N PHE A 48 2.93 1.64 -4.03
CA PHE A 48 2.69 2.46 -2.85
C PHE A 48 1.29 3.08 -2.87
N ILE A 49 0.87 3.70 -3.98
CA ILE A 49 -0.47 4.28 -4.13
C ILE A 49 -1.55 3.20 -4.05
N LEU A 50 -1.34 2.06 -4.71
CA LEU A 50 -2.26 0.92 -4.66
C LEU A 50 -2.43 0.38 -3.24
N ALA A 51 -1.35 0.29 -2.46
CA ALA A 51 -1.40 -0.16 -1.08
C ALA A 51 -2.21 0.80 -0.20
N ILE A 52 -2.05 2.11 -0.37
CA ILE A 52 -2.87 3.12 0.34
C ILE A 52 -4.34 2.96 -0.03
N GLY A 53 -4.65 2.85 -1.32
CA GLY A 53 -6.03 2.67 -1.79
C GLY A 53 -6.67 1.39 -1.26
N TRP A 54 -5.91 0.30 -1.19
CA TRP A 54 -6.34 -0.97 -0.64
C TRP A 54 -6.69 -0.89 0.85
N ILE A 55 -5.81 -0.26 1.64
CA ILE A 55 -6.04 -0.06 3.08
C ILE A 55 -7.28 0.83 3.29
N ALA A 56 -7.40 1.93 2.54
CA ALA A 56 -8.55 2.82 2.64
C ALA A 56 -9.87 2.11 2.29
N MET A 57 -9.87 1.27 1.26
CA MET A 57 -11.02 0.46 0.87
C MET A 57 -11.39 -0.58 1.93
N ALA A 58 -10.40 -1.25 2.54
CA ALA A 58 -10.64 -2.20 3.63
C ALA A 58 -11.27 -1.51 4.86
N VAL A 59 -10.79 -0.32 5.23
CA VAL A 59 -11.35 0.48 6.33
C VAL A 59 -12.76 0.98 6.00
N ALA A 60 -13.00 1.44 4.76
CA ALA A 60 -14.33 1.87 4.32
C ALA A 60 -15.34 0.72 4.38
N LEU A 61 -14.95 -0.49 3.94
CA LEU A 61 -15.78 -1.70 4.06
C LEU A 61 -16.09 -2.04 5.52
N TYR A 62 -15.10 -1.94 6.40
CA TYR A 62 -15.33 -2.13 7.84
C TYR A 62 -16.40 -1.17 8.38
N LEU A 63 -16.29 0.12 8.06
CA LEU A 63 -17.24 1.15 8.51
C LEU A 63 -18.64 0.96 7.92
N MET A 64 -18.75 0.54 6.65
CA MET A 64 -20.05 0.24 6.03
C MET A 64 -20.74 -0.96 6.69
N ILE A 65 -20.00 -2.04 6.94
CA ILE A 65 -20.53 -3.23 7.62
C ILE A 65 -20.99 -2.87 9.04
N GLN A 66 -20.20 -2.07 9.78
CA GLN A 66 -20.58 -1.58 11.10
C GLN A 66 -21.88 -0.77 11.06
N LYS A 67 -22.03 0.14 10.10
CA LYS A 67 -23.26 0.93 9.94
C LYS A 67 -24.49 0.08 9.65
N GLN A 68 -24.35 -1.01 8.89
CA GLN A 68 -25.45 -1.94 8.60
C GLN A 68 -25.83 -2.85 9.78
N LEU A 69 -24.90 -3.08 10.71
CA LEU A 69 -25.14 -3.95 11.88
C LEU A 69 -25.66 -3.18 13.11
N VAL A 70 -25.41 -1.87 13.17
CA VAL A 70 -25.81 -0.99 14.28
C VAL A 70 -27.06 -0.17 13.94
N GLY A 71 -27.40 -0.03 12.66
CA GLY A 71 -28.68 0.53 12.19
C GLY A 71 -29.76 -0.53 12.09
#